data_AF-D4RW24-F1
#
_entry.id   AF-D4RW24-F1
#
_cell.length_a   1.000
_cell.length_b   1.000
_cell.length_c   1.000
_cell.angle_alpha   90.00
_cell.angle_beta   90.00
_cell.angle_gamma   90.00
#
_symmetry.space_group_name_H-M   'P 1'
#
loop_
_entity.id
_entity.type
_entity.pdbx_description
1 polymer ?
#
loop_
_entity_poly.entity_id
_entity_poly.type
_entity_poly.pdbx_seq_one_letter_code
_entity_poly.pdbx_strand_id
1 'polypeptide(L)'
;MEVIIMVVQHNLTAMNSNRMLGVTTSTQAKSTEKLSSGYKINRAADDAAGLSISEKMRKQIRGLTQASSNAQDGISAVQTAEGALNEVQDMLQRMNELAVKAANGTNSEDDRNYIQDEVNQLIKEIDRVSTTTKFNETYL
;
A
#
# COMPACT_ATOMS: atom_id res chain seq x y z
N MET A 1 -38.29 -57.14 52.52
CA MET A 1 -37.19 -57.17 51.53
C MET A 1 -37.84 -57.36 50.16
N GLU A 2 -38.25 -56.27 49.53
CA GLU A 2 -38.52 -56.28 48.09
C GLU A 2 -37.35 -55.61 47.40
N VAL A 3 -36.78 -56.36 46.47
CA VAL A 3 -35.57 -56.04 45.73
C VAL A 3 -35.93 -55.01 44.66
N ILE A 4 -35.32 -53.83 44.73
CA ILE A 4 -35.36 -52.87 43.63
C ILE A 4 -34.57 -53.48 42.48
N ILE A 5 -35.29 -53.97 41.47
CA ILE A 5 -34.70 -54.52 40.24
C ILE A 5 -34.13 -53.34 39.45
N MET A 6 -32.80 -53.23 39.45
CA MET A 6 -32.08 -52.36 38.53
C MET A 6 -32.25 -52.94 37.12
N VAL A 7 -32.99 -52.23 36.26
CA VAL A 7 -33.31 -52.68 34.89
C VAL A 7 -32.02 -52.80 34.06
N VAL A 8 -31.70 -54.03 33.62
CA VAL A 8 -30.48 -54.39 32.87
C VAL A 8 -30.57 -54.07 31.37
N GLN A 9 -31.74 -53.69 30.84
CA GLN A 9 -31.92 -53.42 29.40
C GLN A 9 -31.29 -52.11 28.90
N HIS A 10 -31.08 -51.11 29.77
CA HIS A 10 -30.52 -49.81 29.38
C HIS A 10 -29.46 -49.38 30.39
N ASN A 11 -28.20 -49.32 29.96
CA ASN A 11 -27.10 -48.87 30.80
C ASN A 11 -27.01 -47.33 30.80
N LEU A 12 -27.81 -46.68 31.65
CA LEU A 12 -27.90 -45.22 31.73
C LEU A 12 -26.55 -44.56 32.08
N THR A 13 -25.73 -45.20 32.92
CA THR A 13 -24.41 -44.67 33.29
C THR A 13 -23.45 -44.71 32.11
N ALA A 14 -23.41 -45.81 31.34
CA ALA A 14 -22.64 -45.89 30.11
C ALA A 14 -23.14 -44.90 29.03
N MET A 15 -24.46 -44.70 28.90
CA MET A 15 -25.03 -43.73 27.96
C MET A 15 -24.66 -42.28 28.33
N ASN A 16 -24.69 -41.93 29.61
CA ASN A 16 -24.26 -40.62 30.09
C ASN A 16 -22.75 -40.40 29.90
N SER A 17 -21.93 -41.42 30.19
CA SER A 17 -20.48 -41.39 29.94
C SER A 17 -20.17 -41.23 28.44
N ASN A 18 -20.89 -41.92 27.56
CA ASN A 18 -20.72 -41.78 26.11
C ASN A 18 -21.12 -40.38 25.61
N ARG A 19 -22.23 -39.82 26.13
CA ARG A 19 -22.62 -38.42 25.84
C ARG A 19 -21.55 -37.42 26.28
N MET A 20 -20.99 -37.60 27.49
CA MET A 20 -19.93 -36.73 28.02
C MET A 20 -18.62 -36.87 27.22
N LEU A 21 -18.29 -38.08 26.78
CA LEU A 21 -17.17 -38.33 25.88
C LEU A 21 -17.35 -37.56 24.57
N GLY A 22 -18.54 -37.60 23.95
CA GLY A 22 -18.84 -36.84 22.74
C GLY A 22 -18.64 -35.33 22.89
N VAL A 23 -19.07 -34.75 24.01
CA VAL A 23 -18.85 -33.32 24.32
C VAL A 23 -17.36 -33.01 24.48
N THR A 24 -16.62 -33.86 25.19
CA THR A 24 -15.18 -33.71 25.40
C THR A 24 -14.41 -33.79 24.08
N THR A 25 -14.72 -34.79 23.25
CA THR A 25 -14.11 -34.95 21.91
C THR A 25 -14.37 -33.74 21.03
N SER A 26 -15.59 -33.18 21.04
CA SER A 26 -15.91 -31.96 20.27
C SER A 26 -15.12 -30.75 20.78
N THR A 27 -14.97 -30.60 22.09
CA THR A 27 -14.20 -29.49 22.70
C THR A 27 -12.71 -29.63 22.37
N GLN A 28 -12.15 -30.84 22.47
CA GLN A 28 -10.77 -31.11 22.09
C GLN A 28 -10.52 -30.79 20.62
N ALA A 29 -11.42 -31.20 19.72
CA ALA A 29 -11.31 -30.89 18.29
C ALA A 29 -11.27 -29.37 18.03
N LYS A 30 -12.12 -28.58 18.70
CA LYS A 30 -12.11 -27.11 18.60
C LYS A 30 -10.80 -26.50 19.12
N SER A 31 -10.28 -26.99 20.23
CA SER A 31 -9.00 -26.54 20.78
C SER A 31 -7.84 -26.84 19.83
N THR A 32 -7.83 -28.03 19.24
CA THR A 32 -6.84 -28.41 18.22
C THR A 32 -6.95 -27.53 16.97
N GLU A 33 -8.16 -27.22 16.49
CA GLU A 33 -8.38 -26.29 15.36
C GLU A 33 -7.79 -24.90 15.64
N LYS A 34 -8.04 -24.35 16.83
CA LYS A 34 -7.47 -23.06 17.25
C LYS A 34 -5.95 -23.10 17.31
N LEU A 35 -5.38 -24.16 17.88
CA LEU A 35 -3.93 -24.35 17.95
C LEU A 35 -3.30 -24.41 16.55
N SER A 36 -3.88 -25.19 15.64
CA SER A 36 -3.38 -25.34 14.26
C SER A 36 -3.49 -24.04 13.45
N SER A 37 -4.55 -23.27 13.65
CA SER A 37 -4.77 -21.99 12.96
C SER A 37 -3.95 -20.82 13.53
N GLY A 38 -3.56 -20.90 14.81
CA GLY A 38 -3.02 -19.77 15.57
C GLY A 38 -4.04 -18.66 15.87
N TYR A 39 -5.29 -18.77 15.42
CA TYR A 39 -6.34 -17.78 15.68
C TYR A 39 -7.22 -18.19 16.87
N LYS A 40 -7.53 -17.19 17.71
CA LYS A 40 -8.47 -17.36 18.83
C LYS A 40 -9.92 -17.59 18.35
N ILE A 41 -10.30 -17.01 17.21
CA ILE A 41 -11.64 -17.05 16.62
C ILE A 41 -11.52 -17.54 15.18
N ASN A 42 -11.97 -18.77 14.92
CA ASN A 42 -11.92 -19.37 13.57
C ASN A 42 -13.26 -19.32 12.83
N ARG A 43 -14.37 -19.27 13.58
CA ARG A 43 -15.73 -19.32 13.04
C ARG A 43 -16.61 -18.28 13.71
N ALA A 44 -17.63 -17.81 13.00
CA ALA A 44 -18.62 -16.88 13.56
C ALA A 44 -19.36 -17.48 14.78
N ALA A 45 -19.45 -18.81 14.85
CA ALA A 45 -20.05 -19.52 15.97
C ALA A 45 -19.25 -19.43 17.29
N ASP A 46 -17.95 -19.12 17.23
CA ASP A 46 -17.13 -18.95 18.43
C ASP A 46 -17.29 -17.55 19.04
N ASP A 47 -17.27 -16.51 18.19
CA ASP A 47 -17.51 -15.11 18.55
C ASP A 47 -17.83 -14.30 17.28
N ALA A 48 -19.12 -14.10 17.01
CA ALA A 48 -19.57 -13.39 15.82
C ALA A 48 -19.15 -11.90 15.82
N ALA A 49 -19.14 -11.27 17.00
CA ALA A 49 -18.76 -9.86 17.14
C ALA A 49 -17.24 -9.69 16.97
N GLY A 50 -16.45 -10.53 17.64
CA GLY A 50 -14.99 -10.52 17.53
C GLY A 50 -14.52 -10.87 16.12
N LEU A 51 -15.15 -11.84 15.44
CA LEU A 51 -14.83 -12.14 14.05
C LEU A 51 -15.14 -10.94 13.14
N SER A 52 -16.31 -10.32 13.30
CA SER A 52 -16.72 -9.16 12.49
C SER A 52 -15.78 -7.96 12.66
N ILE A 53 -15.33 -7.68 13.89
CA ILE A 53 -14.35 -6.63 14.17
C ILE A 53 -12.99 -6.98 13.54
N SER A 54 -12.55 -8.23 13.68
CA SER A 54 -11.27 -8.68 13.09
C SER A 54 -11.27 -8.59 11.56
N GLU A 55 -12.37 -8.94 10.90
CA GLU A 55 -12.50 -8.80 9.45
C GLU A 55 -12.57 -7.34 9.00
N LYS A 56 -13.25 -6.47 9.78
CA LYS A 56 -13.21 -5.02 9.55
C LYS A 56 -11.79 -4.49 9.63
N MET A 57 -11.02 -4.88 10.65
CA MET A 57 -9.62 -4.48 10.78
C MET A 57 -8.75 -5.04 9.66
N ARG A 58 -8.92 -6.32 9.27
CA ARG A 58 -8.22 -6.92 8.11
C ARG A 58 -8.51 -6.16 6.83
N LYS A 59 -9.77 -5.77 6.60
CA LYS A 59 -10.16 -4.92 5.46
C LYS A 59 -9.47 -3.56 5.51
N GLN A 60 -9.46 -2.91 6.68
CA GLN A 60 -8.78 -1.63 6.87
C GLN A 60 -7.27 -1.74 6.63
N ILE A 61 -6.61 -2.77 7.16
CA ILE A 61 -5.18 -3.02 6.95
C ILE A 61 -4.90 -3.17 5.45
N ARG A 62 -5.64 -4.02 4.73
CA ARG A 62 -5.49 -4.14 3.27
C ARG A 62 -5.68 -2.82 2.53
N GLY A 63 -6.69 -2.04 2.94
CA GLY A 63 -6.93 -0.70 2.39
C GLY A 63 -5.79 0.28 2.65
N LEU A 64 -5.25 0.29 3.87
CA LEU A 64 -4.11 1.13 4.26
C LEU A 64 -2.82 0.71 3.55
N THR A 65 -2.57 -0.59 3.38
CA THR A 65 -1.43 -1.08 2.60
C THR A 65 -1.50 -0.57 1.16
N GLN A 66 -2.66 -0.68 0.50
CA GLN A 66 -2.83 -0.14 -0.84
C GLN A 66 -2.69 1.39 -0.86
N ALA A 67 -3.27 2.09 0.11
CA ALA A 67 -3.13 3.55 0.22
C ALA A 67 -1.67 3.97 0.38
N SER A 68 -0.87 3.20 1.12
CA SER A 68 0.57 3.44 1.27
C SER A 68 1.31 3.23 -0.05
N SER A 69 1.01 2.18 -0.81
CA SER A 69 1.57 1.99 -2.16
C SER A 69 1.19 3.14 -3.09
N ASN A 70 -0.07 3.56 -3.09
CA ASN A 70 -0.53 4.69 -3.90
C ASN A 70 0.16 6.01 -3.49
N ALA A 71 0.40 6.22 -2.20
CA ALA A 71 1.15 7.38 -1.72
C ALA A 71 2.61 7.34 -2.19
N GLN A 72 3.23 6.16 -2.20
CA GLN A 72 4.58 5.96 -2.72
C GLN A 72 4.65 6.27 -4.22
N ASP A 73 3.65 5.86 -5.00
CA ASP A 73 3.56 6.20 -6.42
C ASP A 73 3.43 7.71 -6.62
N GLY A 74 2.64 8.39 -5.77
CA GLY A 74 2.53 9.85 -5.76
C GLY A 74 3.86 10.54 -5.44
N ILE A 75 4.62 10.02 -4.48
CA ILE A 75 5.97 10.52 -4.17
C ILE A 75 6.89 10.35 -5.39
N SER A 76 6.87 9.19 -6.04
CA SER A 76 7.68 8.94 -7.24
C SER A 76 7.31 9.85 -8.42
N ALA A 77 6.03 10.18 -8.58
CA ALA A 77 5.57 11.16 -9.56
C ALA A 77 6.13 12.56 -9.28
N VAL A 78 6.04 13.01 -8.02
CA VAL A 78 6.58 14.31 -7.59
C VAL A 78 8.10 14.36 -7.77
N GLN A 79 8.83 13.29 -7.43
CA GLN A 79 10.28 13.22 -7.64
C GLN A 79 10.66 13.30 -9.12
N THR A 80 9.86 12.69 -10.00
CA THR A 80 10.07 12.79 -11.45
C THR A 80 9.86 14.22 -11.94
N ALA A 81 8.80 14.90 -11.45
CA ALA A 81 8.56 16.31 -11.73
C ALA A 81 9.69 17.20 -11.20
N GLU A 82 10.17 16.95 -9.97
CA GLU A 82 11.27 17.68 -9.35
C GLU A 82 12.58 17.51 -10.14
N GLY A 83 12.89 16.30 -10.61
CA GLY A 83 14.03 16.06 -11.49
C GLY A 83 13.94 16.87 -12.79
N ALA A 84 12.77 16.91 -13.42
CA ALA A 84 12.54 17.73 -14.61
C ALA A 84 12.67 19.24 -14.33
N LEU A 85 12.16 19.70 -13.18
CA LEU A 85 12.29 21.11 -12.77
C LEU A 85 13.73 21.51 -12.45
N ASN A 86 14.55 20.60 -11.92
CA ASN A 86 15.97 20.86 -11.73
C ASN A 86 16.70 21.10 -13.06
N GLU A 87 16.40 20.30 -14.10
CA GLU A 87 16.95 20.55 -15.45
C GLU A 87 16.50 21.90 -16.01
N VAL A 88 15.22 22.29 -15.79
CA VAL A 88 14.72 23.61 -16.16
C VAL A 88 15.45 24.72 -15.40
N GLN A 89 15.71 24.53 -14.10
CA GLN A 89 16.46 25.49 -13.29
C GLN A 89 17.89 25.68 -13.80
N ASP A 90 18.59 24.60 -14.15
CA ASP A 90 19.95 24.65 -14.69
C ASP A 90 19.98 25.40 -16.04
N MET A 91 19.00 25.16 -16.91
CA MET A 91 18.85 25.89 -18.17
C MET A 91 18.58 27.39 -17.94
N LEU A 92 17.72 27.75 -16.98
CA LEU A 92 17.44 29.14 -16.63
C LEU A 92 18.67 29.83 -16.02
N GLN A 93 19.46 29.12 -15.22
CA GLN A 93 20.73 29.66 -14.71
C GLN A 93 21.71 29.92 -15.85
N ARG A 94 21.82 28.99 -16.82
CA ARG A 94 22.61 29.19 -18.04
C ARG A 94 22.12 30.39 -18.86
N MET A 95 20.81 30.58 -19.01
CA MET A 95 20.24 31.75 -19.68
C MET A 95 20.63 33.05 -18.97
N ASN A 96 20.69 33.08 -17.64
CA ASN A 96 21.17 34.25 -16.88
C ASN A 96 22.66 34.54 -17.15
N GLU A 97 23.51 33.50 -17.18
CA GLU A 97 24.93 33.67 -17.54
C GLU A 97 25.09 34.27 -18.94
N LEU A 98 24.30 33.77 -19.91
CA LEU A 98 24.26 34.26 -21.27
C LEU A 98 23.78 35.71 -21.35
N ALA A 99 22.76 36.09 -20.57
CA ALA A 99 22.27 37.46 -20.51
C ALA A 99 23.34 38.44 -19.97
N VAL A 100 24.04 38.07 -18.89
CA VAL A 100 25.15 38.87 -18.35
C VAL A 100 26.30 38.94 -19.36
N LYS A 101 26.60 37.84 -20.05
CA LYS A 101 27.60 37.82 -21.12
C LYS A 101 27.23 38.77 -22.25
N ALA A 102 26.00 38.74 -22.74
CA ALA A 102 25.51 39.62 -23.82
C ALA A 102 25.53 41.10 -23.45
N ALA A 103 25.30 41.43 -22.17
CA ALA A 103 25.32 42.79 -21.65
C ALA A 103 26.72 43.43 -21.64
N ASN A 104 27.79 42.66 -21.85
CA ASN A 104 29.14 43.20 -21.94
C ASN A 104 29.32 44.04 -23.23
N GLY A 105 29.78 45.28 -23.08
CA GLY A 105 29.90 46.26 -24.17
C GLY A 105 31.00 45.94 -25.19
N THR A 106 31.87 44.97 -24.91
CA THR A 106 32.97 44.56 -25.80
C THR A 106 32.57 43.51 -26.83
N ASN A 107 31.39 42.90 -26.71
CA ASN A 107 30.93 41.87 -27.65
C ASN A 107 30.48 42.51 -28.96
N SER A 108 30.82 41.87 -30.07
CA SER A 108 30.31 42.26 -31.39
C SER A 108 28.82 41.93 -31.54
N GLU A 109 28.19 42.46 -32.58
CA GLU A 109 26.80 42.14 -32.91
C GLU A 109 26.63 40.65 -33.28
N ASP A 110 27.63 40.06 -33.97
CA ASP A 110 27.66 38.63 -34.28
C ASP A 110 27.75 37.77 -33.01
N ASP A 111 28.57 38.16 -32.03
CA ASP A 111 28.66 37.46 -30.74
C ASP A 111 27.32 37.47 -29.99
N ARG A 112 26.59 38.60 -30.05
CA ARG A 112 25.26 38.71 -29.45
C ARG A 112 24.23 37.84 -30.16
N ASN A 113 24.33 37.71 -31.48
CA ASN A 113 23.47 36.81 -32.24
C ASN A 113 23.71 35.33 -31.86
N TYR A 114 24.96 34.89 -31.73
CA TYR A 114 25.25 33.52 -31.28
C TYR A 114 24.74 33.25 -29.86
N ILE A 115 24.85 34.22 -28.95
CA ILE A 115 24.29 34.10 -27.60
C ILE A 115 22.76 33.97 -27.66
N GLN A 116 22.09 34.77 -28.51
CA GLN A 116 20.65 34.69 -28.68
C GLN A 116 20.20 33.34 -29.26
N ASP A 117 20.98 32.74 -30.16
CA ASP A 117 20.70 31.40 -30.69
C ASP A 117 20.77 30.32 -29.61
N GLU A 118 21.76 30.38 -28.70
CA GLU A 118 21.86 29.47 -27.55
C GLU A 118 20.67 29.67 -26.60
N VAL A 119 20.28 30.92 -26.31
CA VAL A 119 19.08 31.22 -25.51
C VAL A 119 17.82 30.66 -26.16
N ASN A 120 17.66 30.79 -27.48
CA ASN A 120 16.51 30.25 -28.21
C ASN A 120 16.46 28.72 -28.16
N GLN A 121 17.61 28.04 -28.16
CA GLN A 121 17.67 26.59 -27.97
C GLN A 121 17.26 26.18 -26.55
N LEU A 122 17.74 26.89 -25.54
CA LEU A 122 17.38 26.63 -24.14
C LEU A 122 15.87 26.81 -23.90
N ILE A 123 15.25 27.83 -24.49
CA ILE A 123 13.79 28.02 -24.42
C ILE A 123 13.04 26.83 -25.04
N LYS A 124 13.47 26.37 -26.22
CA LYS A 124 12.86 25.19 -26.87
C LYS A 124 13.01 23.93 -26.03
N GLU A 125 14.13 23.77 -25.35
CA GLU A 125 14.35 22.62 -24.48
C GLU A 125 13.54 22.69 -23.20
N ILE A 126 13.37 23.86 -22.59
CA ILE A 126 12.43 24.07 -21.47
C ILE A 126 11.01 23.67 -21.89
N ASP A 127 10.54 24.12 -23.06
CA ASP A 127 9.22 23.75 -23.59
C ASP A 127 9.12 22.23 -23.86
N ARG A 128 10.18 21.60 -24.36
CA ARG A 128 10.22 20.15 -24.56
C ARG A 128 10.13 19.41 -23.22
N VAL A 129 10.91 19.81 -22.22
CA VAL A 129 10.86 19.20 -20.88
C VAL A 129 9.46 19.33 -20.29
N SER A 130 8.83 20.51 -20.37
CA SER A 130 7.45 20.72 -19.91
C SER A 130 6.44 19.84 -20.64
N THR A 131 6.57 19.65 -21.95
CA THR A 131 5.59 18.90 -22.76
C THR A 131 5.85 17.39 -22.82
N THR A 132 7.04 16.92 -22.44
CA THR A 132 7.42 15.50 -22.56
C THR A 132 7.63 14.80 -21.22
N THR A 133 7.67 15.52 -20.10
CA THR A 133 7.76 14.93 -18.77
C THR A 133 6.50 14.12 -18.47
N LYS A 134 6.68 12.84 -18.18
CA LYS A 134 5.59 11.89 -17.94
C LYS A 134 5.90 11.00 -16.75
N PHE A 135 4.86 10.68 -15.99
CA PHE A 135 4.88 9.60 -15.01
C PHE A 135 3.71 8.67 -15.29
N ASN A 136 4.00 7.37 -15.47
CA ASN A 136 3.00 6.35 -15.76
C ASN A 136 2.01 6.77 -16.88
N GLU A 137 2.57 7.19 -18.02
CA GLU A 137 1.86 7.69 -19.23
C GLU A 137 1.05 8.99 -19.05
N THR A 138 0.96 9.51 -17.82
CA THR A 138 0.31 10.79 -17.53
C THR A 138 1.34 11.91 -17.62
N TYR A 139 1.01 12.96 -18.37
CA TYR A 139 1.83 14.18 -18.43
C TYR A 139 1.80 14.88 -17.06
N LEU A 140 2.97 15.31 -16.60
CA LEU A 140 3.14 16.03 -15.33
C LEU A 140 3.09 17.55 -15.53
#